data_AF-A0A3D1A2D3-F1
#
_entry.id   AF-A0A3D1A2D3-F1
#
_cell.length_a   1.000
_cell.length_b   1.000
_cell.length_c   1.000
_cell.angle_alpha   90.00
_cell.angle_beta   90.00
_cell.angle_gamma   90.00
#
_symmetry.space_group_name_H-M   'P 1'
#
loop_
_entity.id
_entity.type
_entity.pdbx_description
1 polymer ?
#
loop_
_entity_poly.entity_id
_entity_poly.type
_entity_poly.pdbx_seq_one_letter_code
_entity_poly.pdbx_strand_id
1 'polypeptide(L)'
;WQHNIEMMLTGKYYQTEAYRPWMTVDVRDTAAVHIGLLESLDARNGERYLSWSTERRNVEDVCADIDRLLPELGHATPMVTDQFPERLQAREVELRAIWEKVELRNDRVRELLGIQFTPLDTSLLDCVESLINIAKVKPIQREGFKLQD
;
A
#
# COMPACT_ATOMS: atom_id res chain seq x y z
N TRP A 1 -3.28 6.75 1.12
CA TRP A 1 -2.11 5.84 1.10
C TRP A 1 -0.81 6.62 1.16
N GLN A 2 -0.51 7.52 0.21
CA GLN A 2 0.73 8.32 0.22
C GLN A 2 0.98 9.04 1.56
N HIS A 3 -0.04 9.68 2.14
CA HIS A 3 0.07 10.29 3.47
C HIS A 3 0.40 9.30 4.59
N ASN A 4 -0.03 8.03 4.49
CA ASN A 4 0.35 7.01 5.47
C ASN A 4 1.83 6.66 5.36
N ILE A 5 2.38 6.60 4.13
CA ILE A 5 3.82 6.38 3.92
C ILE A 5 4.61 7.58 4.45
N GLU A 6 4.16 8.81 4.19
CA GLU A 6 4.76 10.02 4.79
C GLU A 6 4.80 9.93 6.32
N MET A 7 3.71 9.51 6.96
CA MET A 7 3.69 9.30 8.41
C MET A 7 4.71 8.24 8.83
N MET A 8 4.78 7.10 8.13
CA MET A 8 5.78 6.05 8.41
C MET A 8 7.19 6.62 8.35
N LEU A 9 7.52 7.35 7.28
CA LEU A 9 8.81 8.03 7.10
C LEU A 9 9.11 9.00 8.24
N THR A 10 8.09 9.69 8.76
CA THR A 10 8.21 10.68 9.85
C THR A 10 8.02 10.07 11.25
N GLY A 11 8.11 8.75 11.38
CA GLY A 11 8.15 8.04 12.67
C GLY A 11 6.79 7.80 13.32
N LYS A 12 5.69 7.96 12.56
CA LYS A 12 4.34 7.66 13.04
C LYS A 12 3.72 6.58 12.19
N TYR A 13 3.14 5.58 12.81
CA TYR A 13 2.36 4.62 12.06
C TYR A 13 1.21 4.07 12.88
N TYR A 14 0.04 3.99 12.26
CA TYR A 14 -1.21 3.60 12.89
C TYR A 14 -1.72 2.31 12.29
N GLN A 15 -2.39 1.51 13.12
CA GLN A 15 -3.05 0.31 12.65
C GLN A 15 -4.18 0.65 11.68
N THR A 16 -4.40 -0.24 10.71
CA THR A 16 -5.53 -0.18 9.78
C THR A 16 -6.84 -0.54 10.47
N GLU A 17 -7.94 0.02 9.96
CA GLU A 17 -9.28 -0.30 10.44
C GLU A 17 -9.54 -1.81 10.44
N ALA A 18 -9.95 -2.31 11.60
CA ALA A 18 -10.21 -3.73 11.82
C ALA A 18 -9.04 -4.65 11.39
N TYR A 19 -7.79 -4.19 11.55
CA TYR A 19 -6.57 -4.94 11.21
C TYR A 19 -6.54 -5.44 9.77
N ARG A 20 -7.19 -4.70 8.86
CA ARG A 20 -7.27 -5.04 7.45
C ARG A 20 -5.88 -4.89 6.79
N PRO A 21 -5.31 -5.92 6.16
CA PRO A 21 -4.06 -5.74 5.44
C PRO A 21 -4.21 -4.68 4.35
N TRP A 22 -3.11 -4.02 4.01
CA TRP A 22 -3.03 -3.15 2.85
C TRP A 22 -3.40 -3.94 1.60
N MET A 23 -4.48 -3.50 0.96
CA MET A 23 -4.97 -3.98 -0.32
C MET A 23 -4.95 -2.77 -1.26
N THR A 24 -3.76 -2.45 -1.75
CA THR A 24 -3.52 -1.22 -2.52
C THR A 24 -3.39 -1.50 -4.00
N VAL A 25 -3.59 -0.47 -4.80
CA VAL A 25 -3.35 -0.47 -6.24
C VAL A 25 -2.52 0.76 -6.59
N ASP A 26 -1.61 0.62 -7.54
CA ASP A 26 -0.87 1.76 -8.04
C ASP A 26 -1.82 2.76 -8.73
N VAL A 27 -1.58 4.06 -8.53
CA VAL A 27 -2.43 5.10 -9.13
C VAL A 27 -2.33 5.10 -10.65
N ARG A 28 -1.18 4.71 -11.22
CA ARG A 28 -0.96 4.59 -12.66
C ARG A 28 -1.80 3.46 -13.23
N ASP A 29 -1.82 2.30 -12.56
CA ASP A 29 -2.68 1.18 -12.96
C ASP A 29 -4.16 1.55 -12.87
N THR A 30 -4.54 2.26 -11.80
CA THR A 30 -5.91 2.74 -11.63
C THR A 30 -6.31 3.62 -12.80
N ALA A 31 -5.47 4.59 -13.19
CA ALA A 31 -5.73 5.44 -14.34
C ALA A 31 -5.81 4.62 -15.65
N ALA A 32 -4.89 3.67 -15.85
CA ALA A 32 -4.89 2.80 -17.03
C ALA A 32 -6.17 1.94 -17.12
N VAL A 33 -6.66 1.40 -16.00
CA VAL A 33 -7.93 0.67 -15.96
C VAL A 33 -9.10 1.57 -16.34
N HIS A 34 -9.16 2.81 -15.82
CA HIS A 34 -10.25 3.73 -16.15
C HIS A 34 -10.27 4.05 -17.65
N ILE A 35 -9.11 4.35 -18.24
CA ILE A 35 -9.00 4.62 -19.68
C ILE A 35 -9.38 3.36 -20.48
N GLY A 36 -8.81 2.20 -20.15
CA GLY A 36 -9.08 0.96 -20.87
C GLY A 36 -10.55 0.53 -20.81
N LEU A 37 -11.25 0.75 -19.69
CA LEU A 37 -12.69 0.49 -19.60
C LEU A 37 -13.53 1.45 -20.46
N LEU A 38 -13.11 2.71 -20.58
CA LEU A 38 -13.78 3.70 -21.43
C LEU A 38 -13.58 3.43 -22.92
N GLU A 39 -12.43 2.87 -23.29
CA GLU A 39 -12.06 2.58 -24.68
C GLU A 39 -12.50 1.17 -25.13
N SER A 40 -12.84 0.29 -24.20
CA SER A 40 -13.23 -1.09 -24.50
C SER A 40 -14.59 -1.15 -25.21
N LEU A 41 -14.64 -1.87 -26.34
CA LEU A 41 -15.88 -2.22 -27.02
C LEU A 41 -16.57 -3.45 -26.40
N ASP A 42 -15.87 -4.17 -25.54
CA ASP A 42 -16.34 -5.42 -24.92
C ASP A 42 -16.91 -5.19 -23.51
N ALA A 43 -16.49 -4.12 -22.83
CA ALA A 43 -17.07 -3.69 -21.55
C ALA A 43 -18.52 -3.25 -21.73
N ARG A 44 -19.41 -3.72 -20.84
CA ARG A 44 -20.85 -3.37 -20.88
C ARG A 44 -21.24 -2.45 -19.73
N ASN A 45 -22.25 -1.63 -20.00
CA ASN A 45 -22.86 -0.78 -18.97
C ASN A 45 -23.36 -1.60 -17.78
N GLY A 46 -23.05 -1.13 -16.57
CA GLY A 46 -23.43 -1.78 -15.32
C GLY A 46 -22.46 -2.85 -14.83
N GLU A 47 -21.40 -3.15 -15.58
CA GLU A 47 -20.35 -4.06 -15.11
C GLU A 47 -19.44 -3.40 -14.08
N ARG A 48 -18.84 -4.25 -13.24
CA ARG A 48 -17.90 -3.83 -12.19
C ARG A 48 -16.61 -4.63 -12.33
N TYR A 49 -15.50 -3.91 -12.35
CA TYR A 49 -14.16 -4.45 -12.49
C TYR A 49 -13.33 -4.07 -11.26
N LEU A 50 -12.53 -5.02 -10.77
CA LEU A 50 -11.68 -4.79 -9.62
C LEU A 50 -10.29 -4.32 -10.07
N SER A 51 -10.02 -3.02 -9.95
CA SER A 51 -8.71 -2.44 -10.19
C SER A 51 -7.82 -2.65 -8.96
N TRP A 52 -7.18 -3.81 -8.86
CA TRP A 52 -6.34 -4.19 -7.73
C TRP A 52 -5.25 -5.17 -8.17
N SER A 53 -4.03 -5.06 -7.63
CA SER A 53 -2.91 -5.98 -7.92
C SER A 53 -3.08 -7.37 -7.32
N THR A 54 -4.04 -7.56 -6.40
CA THR A 54 -4.26 -8.78 -5.58
C THR A 54 -3.21 -9.03 -4.51
N GLU A 55 -2.23 -8.14 -4.37
CA GLU A 55 -1.26 -8.20 -3.28
C GLU A 55 -1.86 -7.68 -1.97
N ARG A 56 -1.55 -8.39 -0.89
CA ARG A 56 -1.89 -8.03 0.48
C ARG A 56 -0.60 -7.88 1.29
N ARG A 57 -0.54 -6.87 2.13
CA ARG A 57 0.57 -6.67 3.07
C ARG A 57 0.02 -6.32 4.43
N ASN A 58 0.50 -6.95 5.49
CA ASN A 58 0.14 -6.45 6.81
C ASN A 58 0.76 -5.09 7.00
N VAL A 59 0.12 -4.28 7.83
CA VAL A 59 0.52 -2.91 8.13
C VAL A 59 1.99 -2.89 8.56
N GLU A 60 2.35 -3.74 9.51
CA GLU A 60 3.69 -3.89 10.09
C GLU A 60 4.75 -4.14 9.01
N ASP A 61 4.39 -4.96 8.02
CA ASP A 61 5.29 -5.38 6.94
C ASP A 61 5.56 -4.24 5.94
N VAL A 62 4.60 -3.34 5.70
CA VAL A 62 4.79 -2.20 4.77
C VAL A 62 5.92 -1.28 5.23
N CYS A 63 5.99 -1.03 6.54
CA CYS A 63 7.00 -0.15 7.12
C CYS A 63 8.39 -0.82 7.07
N ALA A 64 8.45 -2.12 7.38
CA ALA A 64 9.67 -2.92 7.23
C ALA A 64 10.11 -3.02 5.76
N ASP A 65 9.17 -3.08 4.82
CA ASP A 65 9.44 -3.10 3.39
C ASP A 65 10.13 -1.81 2.92
N ILE A 66 9.85 -0.64 3.51
CA ILE A 66 10.57 0.61 3.18
C ILE A 66 12.07 0.47 3.50
N ASP A 67 12.43 0.00 4.70
CA ASP A 67 13.84 -0.20 5.08
C ASP A 67 14.51 -1.32 4.26
N ARG A 68 13.76 -2.36 3.91
CA ARG A 68 14.23 -3.45 3.04
C ARG A 68 14.50 -3.00 1.61
N LEU A 69 13.61 -2.17 1.04
CA LEU A 69 13.68 -1.73 -0.35
C LEU A 69 14.66 -0.58 -0.56
N LEU A 70 14.85 0.27 0.45
CA LEU A 70 15.73 1.43 0.42
C LEU A 70 16.68 1.42 1.63
N PRO A 71 17.57 0.41 1.77
CA PRO A 71 18.45 0.28 2.93
C PRO A 71 19.40 1.47 3.11
N GLU A 72 19.78 2.14 2.02
CA GLU A 72 20.60 3.36 2.03
C GLU A 72 19.90 4.55 2.69
N LEU A 73 18.56 4.55 2.75
CA LEU A 73 17.80 5.55 3.48
C LEU A 73 18.06 5.45 4.99
N GLY A 74 18.39 4.26 5.50
CA GLY A 74 18.57 4.01 6.92
C GLY A 74 17.31 4.30 7.72
N HIS A 75 16.13 4.00 7.16
CA HIS A 75 14.86 4.36 7.75
C HIS A 75 14.73 3.81 9.18
N ALA A 76 14.36 4.65 10.13
CA ALA A 76 14.06 4.22 11.49
C ALA A 76 12.61 3.74 11.55
N THR A 77 12.38 2.48 11.15
CA THR A 77 11.07 1.81 11.12
C THR A 77 10.29 2.05 12.43
N PRO A 78 9.22 2.87 12.43
CA PRO A 78 8.40 3.07 13.62
C PRO A 78 7.64 1.81 14.02
N MET A 79 7.38 1.68 15.33
CA MET A 79 6.41 0.72 15.84
C MET A 79 4.99 1.11 15.40
N VAL A 80 4.16 0.11 15.11
CA VAL A 80 2.73 0.33 14.86
C VAL A 80 2.05 0.76 16.14
N THR A 81 1.37 1.91 16.09
CA THR A 81 0.47 2.37 17.13
C THR A 81 -0.89 1.74 16.89
N ASP A 82 -1.37 0.94 17.84
CA ASP A 82 -2.75 0.49 17.87
C ASP A 82 -3.61 1.49 18.66
N GLN A 83 -4.39 2.28 17.93
CA GLN A 83 -5.25 3.33 18.46
C GLN A 83 -6.67 2.86 18.81
N PHE A 84 -6.97 1.57 18.66
CA PHE A 84 -8.34 1.10 18.88
C PHE A 84 -8.67 0.93 20.37
N PRO A 85 -9.96 1.00 20.75
CA PRO A 85 -10.38 0.61 22.10
C PRO A 85 -9.99 -0.83 22.42
N GLU A 86 -9.71 -1.13 23.70
CA GLU A 86 -9.29 -2.47 24.17
C GLU A 86 -10.19 -3.61 23.65
N ARG A 87 -11.50 -3.36 23.53
CA ARG A 87 -12.46 -4.33 22.98
C ARG A 87 -12.12 -4.78 21.56
N LEU A 88 -11.61 -3.88 20.71
CA LEU A 88 -11.19 -4.21 19.35
C LEU A 88 -9.79 -4.83 19.33
N GLN A 89 -8.88 -4.39 20.21
CA GLN A 89 -7.57 -5.00 20.40
C GLN A 89 -7.67 -6.47 20.81
N ALA A 90 -8.57 -6.79 21.75
CA ALA A 90 -8.86 -8.16 22.17
C ALA A 90 -9.39 -9.07 21.02
N ARG A 91 -9.81 -8.49 19.89
CA ARG A 91 -10.34 -9.21 18.73
C ARG A 91 -9.40 -9.20 17.54
N GLU A 92 -8.17 -8.71 17.67
CA GLU A 92 -7.22 -8.63 16.56
C GLU A 92 -7.06 -9.97 15.82
N VAL A 93 -6.83 -11.05 16.56
CA VAL A 93 -6.66 -12.40 15.99
C VAL A 93 -7.90 -12.84 15.21
N GLU A 94 -9.09 -12.59 15.75
CA GLU A 94 -10.37 -12.90 15.08
C GLU A 94 -10.51 -12.11 13.78
N LEU A 95 -10.24 -10.81 13.82
CA LEU A 95 -10.40 -9.90 12.68
C LEU A 95 -9.38 -10.22 11.57
N ARG A 96 -8.12 -10.48 11.92
CA ARG A 96 -7.10 -10.92 10.96
C ARG A 96 -7.48 -12.25 10.30
N ALA A 97 -7.97 -13.23 11.08
CA ALA A 97 -8.44 -14.51 10.56
C ALA A 97 -9.66 -14.37 9.62
N ILE A 98 -10.49 -13.33 9.77
CA ILE A 98 -11.54 -13.01 8.81
C ILE A 98 -10.92 -12.50 7.50
N TRP A 99 -9.96 -11.58 7.56
CA TRP A 99 -9.29 -11.03 6.38
C TRP A 99 -8.47 -12.06 5.59
N GLU A 100 -7.87 -13.03 6.27
CA GLU A 100 -7.16 -14.15 5.62
C GLU A 100 -8.08 -14.96 4.71
N LYS A 101 -9.36 -15.09 5.06
CA LYS A 101 -10.37 -15.82 4.27
C LYS A 101 -10.93 -15.01 3.10
N VAL A 102 -10.65 -13.72 3.01
CA VAL A 102 -11.11 -12.89 1.89
C VAL A 102 -10.31 -13.26 0.65
N GLU A 103 -10.99 -13.49 -0.46
CA GLU A 103 -10.37 -13.68 -1.77
C GLU A 103 -11.03 -12.71 -2.73
N LEU A 104 -10.26 -11.76 -3.27
CA LEU A 104 -10.73 -10.88 -4.34
C LEU A 104 -9.93 -11.18 -5.59
N ARG A 105 -10.62 -11.25 -6.73
CA ARG A 105 -10.05 -11.65 -8.02
C ARG A 105 -10.19 -10.52 -9.02
N ASN A 106 -9.12 -10.21 -9.73
CA ASN A 106 -9.05 -9.19 -10.76
C ASN A 106 -9.06 -9.80 -12.19
N ASP A 107 -9.31 -11.10 -12.33
CA ASP A 107 -9.19 -11.82 -13.60
C ASP A 107 -9.97 -11.15 -14.73
N ARG A 108 -11.20 -10.71 -14.45
CA ARG A 108 -12.07 -10.07 -15.45
C ARG A 108 -11.45 -8.81 -16.06
N VAL A 109 -10.76 -7.98 -15.26
CA VAL A 109 -10.15 -6.75 -15.78
C VAL A 109 -8.82 -7.06 -16.49
N ARG A 110 -8.08 -8.08 -16.01
CA ARG A 110 -6.85 -8.54 -16.65
C ARG A 110 -7.13 -9.16 -18.02
N GLU A 111 -8.16 -9.99 -18.12
CA GLU A 111 -8.59 -10.62 -19.37
C GLU A 111 -9.10 -9.58 -20.36
N LEU A 112 -9.95 -8.65 -19.90
CA LEU A 112 -10.53 -7.62 -20.74
C LEU A 112 -9.49 -6.64 -21.30
N LEU A 113 -8.57 -6.17 -20.46
CA LEU A 113 -7.66 -5.06 -20.80
C LEU A 113 -6.22 -5.52 -21.10
N GLY A 114 -5.88 -6.78 -20.85
CA GLY A 114 -4.50 -7.27 -20.92
C GLY A 114 -3.56 -6.64 -19.87
N ILE A 115 -4.09 -5.91 -18.88
CA ILE A 115 -3.31 -5.14 -17.94
C ILE A 115 -2.48 -6.02 -17.00
N GLN A 116 -1.23 -5.61 -16.78
CA GLN A 116 -0.36 -6.13 -15.72
C GLN A 116 -0.29 -5.08 -14.62
N PHE A 117 -0.77 -5.42 -13.43
CA PHE A 117 -0.68 -4.52 -12.28
C PHE A 117 0.75 -4.41 -11.78
N THR A 118 1.14 -3.21 -11.42
CA THR A 118 2.41 -2.85 -10.82
C THR A 118 2.53 -3.52 -9.44
N PRO A 119 3.64 -4.23 -9.14
CA PRO A 119 3.88 -4.84 -7.83
C PRO A 119 3.92 -3.79 -6.71
N LEU A 120 3.52 -4.18 -5.49
CA LEU A 120 3.51 -3.24 -4.36
C LEU A 120 4.89 -2.67 -4.06
N ASP A 121 5.93 -3.49 -4.11
CA ASP A 121 7.32 -3.07 -3.85
C ASP A 121 7.74 -1.91 -4.79
N THR A 122 7.40 -2.01 -6.08
CA THR A 122 7.68 -0.95 -7.06
C THR A 122 6.87 0.31 -6.75
N SER A 123 5.58 0.16 -6.47
CA SER A 123 4.72 1.31 -6.12
C SER A 123 5.18 2.02 -4.83
N LEU A 124 5.64 1.24 -3.84
CA LEU A 124 6.15 1.74 -2.58
C LEU A 124 7.46 2.51 -2.76
N LEU A 125 8.41 1.95 -3.53
CA LEU A 125 9.68 2.60 -3.86
C LEU A 125 9.45 3.94 -4.56
N ASP A 126 8.68 3.96 -5.64
CA ASP A 126 8.37 5.18 -6.40
C ASP A 126 7.68 6.24 -5.52
N CYS A 127 6.81 5.79 -4.61
CA CYS A 127 6.11 6.68 -3.68
C CYS A 127 7.07 7.31 -2.66
N VAL A 128 7.97 6.52 -2.05
CA VAL A 128 8.97 7.02 -1.09
C VAL A 128 9.93 7.99 -1.79
N GLU A 129 10.44 7.64 -2.97
CA GLU A 129 11.30 8.53 -3.76
C GLU A 129 10.60 9.85 -4.08
N SER A 130 9.32 9.81 -4.49
CA SER A 130 8.53 11.02 -4.76
C SER A 130 8.32 11.88 -3.50
N LEU A 131 8.04 11.25 -2.35
CA LEU A 131 7.88 11.96 -1.08
C LEU A 131 9.16 12.69 -0.66
N ILE A 132 10.33 12.07 -0.85
CA ILE A 132 11.62 12.68 -0.51
C ILE A 132 11.99 13.76 -1.53
N ASN A 133 12.00 13.41 -2.82
CA ASN A 133 12.57 14.26 -3.86
C ASN A 133 11.65 15.42 -4.25
N ILE A 134 10.34 15.21 -4.26
CA ILE A 134 9.35 16.20 -4.68
C ILE A 134 8.71 16.89 -3.49
N ALA A 135 8.14 16.10 -2.56
CA ALA A 135 7.45 16.66 -1.39
C ALA A 135 8.39 17.11 -0.25
N LYS A 136 9.70 16.84 -0.38
CA LYS A 136 10.74 17.22 0.60
C LYS A 136 10.49 16.68 2.00
N VAL A 137 9.83 15.52 2.10
CA VAL A 137 9.69 14.77 3.35
C VAL A 137 11.08 14.40 3.84
N LYS A 138 11.32 14.59 5.14
CA LYS A 138 12.58 14.21 5.82
C LYS A 138 12.34 12.97 6.66
N PRO A 139 12.74 11.78 6.19
CA PRO A 139 12.57 10.55 6.94
C PRO A 139 13.38 10.58 8.23
N ILE A 140 12.84 9.96 9.29
CA ILE A 140 13.61 9.67 10.49
C ILE A 140 14.56 8.51 10.15
N GLN A 141 15.84 8.72 10.45
CA GLN A 141 16.91 7.78 10.14
C GLN A 141 17.51 7.20 11.41
N ARG A 142 18.02 5.97 11.32
CA ARG A 142 18.80 5.32 12.37
C ARG A 142 20.11 6.06 12.60
N GLU A 143 20.69 5.88 13.79
CA GLU A 143 21.99 6.48 14.11
C GLU A 143 23.05 6.07 13.07
N GLY A 144 23.85 7.03 12.62
CA GLY A 144 24.89 6.83 11.60
C GLY A 144 24.43 7.05 10.16
N PHE A 145 23.13 7.20 9.90
CA PHE A 145 22.61 7.53 8.57
C PHE A 145 22.29 9.02 8.45
N LYS A 146 22.59 9.59 7.28
CA LYS A 146 22.19 10.94 6.89
C LYS A 146 21.90 10.96 5.41
N LEU A 147 20.68 11.39 5.04
CA LEU A 147 20.39 11.79 3.66
C LEU A 147 21.31 12.96 3.30
N GLN A 148 21.99 12.85 2.17
CA GLN A 148 22.71 13.98 1.58
C GLN A 148 21.68 14.91 0.94
N ASP A 149 21.79 16.21 1.23
CA ASP A 149 20.89 17.25 0.72
C ASP A 149 21.01 17.44 -0.81
#